data_AF-A0A925NFM8-F1
#
_entry.id   AF-A0A925NFM8-F1
#
_cell.length_a   1.000
_cell.length_b   1.000
_cell.length_c   1.000
_cell.angle_alpha   90.00
_cell.angle_beta   90.00
_cell.angle_gamma   90.00
#
_symmetry.space_group_name_H-M   'P 1'
#
loop_
_entity.id
_entity.type
_entity.pdbx_description
1 polymer ?
#
loop_
_entity_poly.entity_id
_entity_poly.type
_entity_poly.pdbx_seq_one_letter_code
_entity_poly.pdbx_strand_id
1 'polypeptide(L)'
;MQTFKAGGCVVAVLLGLAAGSAFGQQMYRCKNGASTYVSDRPCPGSSDTRLTAYGPVKNAEPRPSYQPPLKKAPDHLRHLSAACAELNDAIRTAPARGVGRATQSDLRDEYQSKCQEDDEAARKRAMDDKRQQRDERKAEISARQAEQTRSAAAKEQCSELLRILSEKRKRLDAMTPGERSDHQRFETSYTERCK
;
A
#
# COMPACT_ATOMS: atom_id res chain seq x y z
N MET A 1 -64.15 -25.65 -13.71
CA MET A 1 -64.45 -26.89 -12.97
C MET A 1 -63.43 -27.06 -11.86
N GLN A 2 -63.91 -26.95 -10.60
CA GLN A 2 -63.38 -27.45 -9.31
C GLN A 2 -61.89 -27.15 -9.01
N THR A 3 -61.45 -26.20 -8.17
CA THR A 3 -61.74 -25.83 -6.76
C THR A 3 -61.92 -27.00 -5.79
N PHE A 4 -60.90 -27.28 -4.99
CA PHE A 4 -61.04 -27.93 -3.68
C PHE A 4 -60.67 -26.93 -2.57
N LYS A 5 -61.52 -26.94 -1.55
CA LYS A 5 -61.63 -25.98 -0.45
C LYS A 5 -61.61 -26.75 0.86
N ALA A 6 -60.98 -26.15 1.87
CA ALA A 6 -61.28 -26.20 3.32
C ALA A 6 -60.80 -27.36 4.21
N GLY A 7 -60.43 -26.94 5.44
CA GLY A 7 -60.37 -27.71 6.68
C GLY A 7 -58.93 -27.92 7.17
N GLY A 8 -58.37 -27.22 8.16
CA GLY A 8 -58.95 -26.61 9.36
C GLY A 8 -58.81 -27.56 10.55
N CYS A 9 -57.74 -27.42 11.35
CA CYS A 9 -57.72 -27.89 12.75
C CYS A 9 -56.62 -27.18 13.54
N VAL A 10 -57.06 -26.27 14.43
CA VAL A 10 -56.29 -25.73 15.54
C VAL A 10 -56.15 -26.84 16.59
N VAL A 11 -54.92 -27.17 16.99
CA VAL A 11 -54.63 -27.83 18.27
C VAL A 11 -53.44 -27.14 18.90
N ALA A 12 -53.73 -26.27 19.87
CA ALA A 12 -52.77 -25.75 20.83
C ALA A 12 -52.66 -26.75 21.98
N VAL A 13 -51.47 -27.29 22.25
CA VAL A 13 -51.18 -28.04 23.49
C VAL A 13 -49.72 -27.83 23.93
N LEU A 14 -49.60 -27.01 24.98
CA LEU A 14 -48.78 -27.18 26.19
C LEU A 14 -47.24 -27.25 26.11
N LEU A 15 -46.62 -26.12 26.47
CA LEU A 15 -45.62 -25.96 27.54
C LEU A 15 -45.03 -27.27 28.12
N GLY A 16 -43.81 -27.59 27.69
CA GLY A 16 -42.89 -28.50 28.38
C GLY A 16 -41.64 -27.75 28.84
N LEU A 17 -41.76 -27.01 29.95
CA LEU A 17 -40.61 -26.51 30.71
C LEU A 17 -39.86 -27.70 31.30
N ALA A 18 -38.89 -28.26 30.57
CA ALA A 18 -37.85 -29.07 31.17
C ALA A 18 -36.86 -28.13 31.88
N ALA A 19 -37.28 -27.66 33.06
CA ALA A 19 -36.36 -27.11 34.04
C ALA A 19 -35.48 -28.27 34.53
N GLY A 20 -34.39 -28.53 33.80
CA GLY A 20 -33.28 -29.30 34.34
C GLY A 20 -32.79 -28.57 35.57
N SER A 21 -33.10 -29.12 36.75
CA SER A 21 -32.47 -28.74 38.00
C SER A 21 -30.97 -29.02 37.88
N ALA A 22 -30.24 -28.02 37.38
CA ALA A 22 -28.80 -27.97 37.52
C ALA A 22 -28.52 -27.92 39.03
N PHE A 23 -28.19 -29.07 39.62
CA PHE A 23 -27.47 -29.11 40.87
C PHE A 23 -26.12 -28.45 40.61
N GLY A 24 -26.07 -27.12 40.77
CA GLY A 24 -24.82 -26.39 40.74
C GLY A 24 -23.95 -26.95 41.85
N GLN A 25 -22.88 -27.66 41.48
CA GLN A 25 -21.86 -28.06 42.43
C GLN A 25 -21.25 -26.77 43.01
N GLN A 26 -21.66 -26.44 44.23
CA GLN A 26 -21.15 -25.28 44.95
C GLN A 26 -19.74 -25.61 45.43
N MET A 27 -18.76 -25.41 44.56
CA MET A 27 -17.36 -25.53 44.91
C MET A 27 -16.87 -24.20 45.52
N TYR A 28 -16.26 -24.29 46.69
CA TYR A 28 -15.66 -23.17 47.39
C TYR A 28 -14.21 -23.02 46.96
N ARG A 29 -13.81 -21.79 46.62
CA ARG A 29 -12.40 -21.49 46.33
C ARG A 29 -11.74 -21.01 47.62
N CYS A 30 -10.92 -21.87 48.22
CA CYS A 30 -10.25 -21.62 49.47
C CYS A 30 -8.85 -21.07 49.25
N LYS A 31 -8.43 -20.17 50.13
CA LYS A 31 -7.08 -19.62 50.15
C LYS A 31 -6.38 -20.07 51.43
N ASN A 32 -5.23 -20.72 51.30
CA ASN A 32 -4.36 -21.05 52.42
C ASN A 32 -3.00 -20.36 52.20
N GLY A 33 -2.80 -19.25 52.89
CA GLY A 33 -1.65 -18.37 52.70
C GLY A 33 -1.59 -17.81 51.27
N ALA A 34 -0.52 -18.15 50.53
CA ALA A 34 -0.30 -17.71 49.14
C ALA A 34 -0.95 -18.61 48.08
N SER A 35 -1.46 -19.79 48.45
CA SER A 35 -2.02 -20.78 47.52
C SER A 35 -3.55 -20.74 47.52
N THR A 36 -4.17 -20.98 46.36
CA THR A 36 -5.63 -21.13 46.24
C THR A 36 -5.96 -22.52 45.72
N TYR A 37 -6.93 -23.18 46.35
CA TYR A 37 -7.41 -24.51 45.98
C TYR A 37 -8.93 -24.54 45.96
N VAL A 38 -9.51 -25.54 45.29
CA VAL A 38 -10.96 -25.70 45.16
C VAL A 38 -11.39 -26.83 46.10
N SER A 39 -12.44 -26.61 46.88
CA SER A 39 -12.96 -27.52 47.90
C SER A 39 -14.47 -27.63 47.79
N ASP A 40 -14.99 -28.85 47.92
CA ASP A 40 -16.44 -29.10 47.96
C ASP A 40 -17.04 -28.81 49.35
N ARG A 41 -16.21 -28.39 50.31
CA ARG A 41 -16.61 -27.99 51.67
C ARG A 41 -16.24 -26.54 51.94
N PRO A 42 -17.01 -25.81 52.77
CA PRO A 42 -16.68 -24.45 53.18
C PRO A 42 -15.27 -24.35 53.76
N CYS A 43 -14.56 -23.26 53.45
CA CYS A 43 -13.17 -23.11 53.86
C CYS A 43 -13.05 -23.00 55.39
N PRO A 44 -12.19 -23.80 56.05
CA PRO A 44 -12.02 -23.72 57.49
C PRO A 44 -11.34 -22.38 57.87
N GLY A 45 -12.01 -21.57 58.69
CA GLY A 45 -11.42 -20.39 59.34
C GLY A 45 -11.43 -19.07 58.55
N SER A 46 -12.23 -18.95 57.47
CA SER A 46 -12.32 -17.72 56.67
C SER A 46 -13.77 -17.29 56.47
N SER A 47 -14.10 -16.04 56.81
CA SER A 47 -15.36 -15.37 56.49
C SER A 47 -15.42 -14.86 55.04
N ASP A 48 -14.34 -15.04 54.26
CA ASP A 48 -14.21 -14.55 52.88
C ASP A 48 -14.25 -15.73 51.89
N THR A 49 -15.32 -16.51 51.95
CA THR A 49 -15.64 -17.56 50.96
C THR A 49 -16.39 -16.93 49.79
N ARG A 50 -15.72 -16.71 48.66
CA ARG A 50 -16.42 -16.36 47.40
C ARG A 50 -16.99 -17.63 46.76
N LEU A 51 -18.31 -17.78 46.83
CA LEU A 51 -19.05 -18.77 46.05
C LEU A 51 -18.79 -18.50 44.56
N THR A 52 -18.18 -19.46 43.87
CA THR A 52 -18.02 -19.40 42.41
C THR A 52 -18.84 -20.51 41.79
N ALA A 53 -19.92 -20.16 41.09
CA ALA A 53 -20.68 -21.10 40.30
C ALA A 53 -19.93 -21.36 38.98
N TYR A 54 -19.58 -22.62 38.71
CA TYR A 54 -19.14 -23.04 37.38
C TYR A 54 -20.35 -23.10 36.44
N GLY A 55 -20.65 -21.97 35.79
CA GLY A 55 -21.50 -21.92 34.59
C GLY A 55 -20.65 -21.98 33.32
N PRO A 56 -21.26 -22.19 32.13
CA PRO A 56 -20.53 -22.16 30.86
C PRO A 56 -19.74 -20.85 30.79
N VAL A 57 -18.44 -20.98 30.51
CA VAL A 57 -17.51 -19.85 30.42
C VAL A 57 -18.14 -18.79 29.51
N LYS A 58 -18.35 -17.58 30.05
CA LYS A 58 -18.72 -16.43 29.23
C LYS A 58 -17.68 -16.35 28.13
N ASN A 59 -18.12 -16.42 26.86
CA ASN A 59 -17.27 -16.31 25.69
C ASN A 59 -16.23 -15.22 25.97
N ALA A 60 -14.95 -15.59 25.94
CA ALA A 60 -13.88 -14.61 26.03
C ALA A 60 -14.20 -13.53 25.00
N GLU A 61 -14.26 -12.26 25.43
CA GLU A 61 -14.47 -11.15 24.52
C GLU A 61 -13.51 -11.31 23.33
N PRO A 62 -13.99 -11.16 22.08
CA PRO A 62 -13.11 -11.21 20.91
C PRO A 62 -12.02 -10.16 21.15
N ARG A 63 -10.81 -10.62 21.48
CA ARG A 63 -9.66 -9.72 21.54
C ARG A 63 -9.60 -9.05 20.17
N PRO A 64 -9.51 -7.71 20.08
CA PRO A 64 -9.39 -7.06 18.79
C PRO A 64 -8.19 -7.68 18.09
N SER A 65 -8.46 -8.42 17.01
CA SER A 65 -7.41 -8.98 16.18
C SER A 65 -6.68 -7.78 15.60
N TYR A 66 -5.48 -7.50 16.10
CA TYR A 66 -4.62 -6.48 15.53
C TYR A 66 -4.39 -6.84 14.06
N GLN A 67 -5.02 -6.10 13.16
CA GLN A 67 -4.78 -6.19 11.73
C GLN A 67 -3.76 -5.10 11.39
N PRO A 68 -2.48 -5.45 11.15
CA PRO A 68 -1.51 -4.46 10.72
C PRO A 68 -1.98 -3.82 9.40
N PRO A 69 -1.72 -2.52 9.17
CA PRO A 69 -2.07 -1.87 7.92
C PRO A 69 -1.43 -2.61 6.75
N LEU A 70 -2.22 -2.87 5.71
CA LEU A 70 -1.75 -3.51 4.48
C LEU A 70 -0.62 -2.67 3.88
N LYS A 71 0.61 -3.19 3.94
CA LYS A 71 1.76 -2.58 3.28
C LYS A 71 1.49 -2.52 1.78
N LYS A 72 1.98 -1.45 1.13
CA LYS A 72 1.96 -1.30 -0.33
C LYS A 72 2.45 -2.61 -0.96
N ALA A 73 1.72 -3.07 -1.97
CA ALA A 73 2.09 -4.26 -2.73
C ALA A 73 3.53 -4.11 -3.26
N PRO A 74 4.41 -5.12 -3.08
CA PRO A 74 5.76 -5.08 -3.62
C PRO A 74 5.77 -4.83 -5.12
N ASP A 75 6.66 -3.97 -5.58
CA ASP A 75 6.67 -3.50 -6.98
C ASP A 75 6.92 -4.63 -8.00
N HIS A 76 7.59 -5.71 -7.61
CA HIS A 76 7.92 -6.84 -8.49
C HIS A 76 6.72 -7.75 -8.79
N LEU A 77 5.63 -7.68 -8.02
CA LEU A 77 4.46 -8.53 -8.25
C LEU A 77 3.85 -8.34 -9.64
N ARG A 78 4.00 -7.15 -10.23
CA ARG A 78 3.52 -6.86 -11.60
C ARG A 78 4.24 -7.66 -12.69
N HIS A 79 5.42 -8.19 -12.40
CA HIS A 79 6.26 -8.91 -13.35
C HIS A 79 6.28 -10.42 -13.09
N LEU A 80 5.62 -10.88 -12.02
CA LEU A 80 5.41 -12.30 -11.80
C LEU A 80 4.52 -12.88 -12.89
N SER A 81 4.73 -14.16 -13.18
CA SER A 81 3.79 -14.98 -13.92
C SER A 81 2.44 -15.03 -13.20
N ALA A 82 1.36 -15.26 -13.97
CA ALA A 82 0.00 -15.32 -13.42
C ALA A 82 -0.15 -16.37 -12.31
N ALA A 83 0.46 -17.55 -12.47
CA ALA A 83 0.42 -18.62 -11.48
C ALA A 83 1.12 -18.24 -10.16
N CYS A 84 2.30 -17.64 -10.24
CA CYS A 84 3.03 -17.19 -9.05
C CYS A 84 2.38 -15.98 -8.38
N ALA A 85 1.79 -15.07 -9.17
CA ALA A 85 1.00 -13.97 -8.64
C ALA A 85 -0.22 -14.48 -7.85
N GLU A 86 -0.95 -15.47 -8.38
CA GLU A 86 -2.10 -16.08 -7.70
C GLU A 86 -1.69 -16.74 -6.38
N LEU A 87 -0.58 -17.49 -6.38
CA LEU A 87 -0.07 -18.14 -5.17
C LEU A 87 0.42 -17.11 -4.13
N ASN A 88 1.04 -16.01 -4.58
CA ASN A 88 1.41 -14.90 -3.71
C ASN A 88 0.18 -14.22 -3.08
N ASP A 89 -0.88 -14.02 -3.87
CA ASP A 89 -2.13 -13.43 -3.40
C ASP A 89 -2.85 -14.37 -2.42
N ALA A 90 -2.80 -15.68 -2.64
CA ALA A 90 -3.27 -16.68 -1.68
C ALA A 90 -2.53 -16.54 -0.35
N ILE A 91 -1.20 -16.45 -0.35
CA ILE A 91 -0.39 -16.23 0.86
C ILE A 91 -0.73 -14.90 1.55
N ARG A 92 -0.84 -13.81 0.78
CA ARG A 92 -1.13 -12.47 1.32
C ARG A 92 -2.52 -12.38 1.95
N THR A 93 -3.51 -13.02 1.35
CA THR A 93 -4.90 -12.96 1.79
C THR A 93 -5.27 -14.08 2.77
N ALA A 94 -4.43 -15.10 2.92
CA ALA A 94 -4.65 -16.25 3.80
C ALA A 94 -5.04 -15.86 5.24
N PRO A 95 -4.38 -14.91 5.93
CA PRO A 95 -4.79 -14.51 7.28
C PRO A 95 -6.19 -13.90 7.33
N ALA A 96 -6.54 -13.07 6.34
CA ALA A 96 -7.85 -12.43 6.25
C ALA A 96 -8.96 -13.44 5.95
N ARG A 97 -8.63 -14.54 5.26
CA ARG A 97 -9.54 -15.67 4.98
C ARG A 97 -9.62 -16.70 6.11
N GLY A 98 -8.94 -16.46 7.23
CA GLY A 98 -8.95 -17.39 8.38
C GLY A 98 -8.15 -18.68 8.16
N VAL A 99 -7.23 -18.71 7.19
CA VAL A 99 -6.39 -19.88 6.91
C VAL A 99 -5.43 -20.12 8.09
N GLY A 100 -5.34 -21.36 8.54
CA GLY A 100 -4.48 -21.77 9.65
C GLY A 100 -2.98 -21.54 9.37
N ARG A 101 -2.17 -21.38 10.42
CA ARG A 101 -0.73 -21.10 10.28
C ARG A 101 0.04 -22.21 9.56
N ALA A 102 -0.35 -23.47 9.74
CA ALA A 102 0.29 -24.61 9.06
C ALA A 102 0.12 -24.48 7.53
N THR A 103 -1.12 -24.31 7.06
CA THR A 103 -1.42 -24.10 5.64
C THR A 103 -0.76 -22.84 5.08
N GLN A 104 -0.61 -21.77 5.89
CA GLN A 104 0.16 -20.59 5.47
C GLN A 104 1.65 -20.90 5.28
N SER A 105 2.21 -21.82 6.06
CA SER A 105 3.59 -22.30 5.87
C SER A 105 3.68 -23.10 4.58
N ASP A 106 2.77 -24.06 4.38
CA ASP A 106 2.77 -24.91 3.18
C ASP A 106 2.67 -24.07 1.90
N LEU A 107 1.79 -23.06 1.88
CA LEU A 107 1.66 -22.13 0.75
C LEU A 107 2.97 -21.38 0.47
N ARG A 108 3.70 -20.97 1.52
CA ARG A 108 4.99 -20.27 1.36
C ARG A 108 6.07 -21.21 0.84
N ASP A 109 6.10 -22.43 1.34
CA ASP A 109 7.07 -23.43 0.90
C ASP A 109 6.81 -23.83 -0.57
N GLU A 110 5.54 -23.97 -0.94
CA GLU A 110 5.13 -24.19 -2.34
C GLU A 110 5.51 -23.02 -3.24
N TYR A 111 5.30 -21.78 -2.80
CA TYR A 111 5.73 -20.58 -3.52
C TYR A 111 7.24 -20.54 -3.69
N GLN A 112 7.99 -20.83 -2.63
CA GLN A 112 9.44 -20.87 -2.70
C GLN A 112 9.93 -21.94 -3.69
N SER A 113 9.34 -23.14 -3.66
CA SER A 113 9.73 -24.23 -4.56
C SER A 113 9.39 -23.95 -6.03
N LYS A 114 8.20 -23.42 -6.31
CA LYS A 114 7.69 -23.28 -7.68
C LYS A 114 7.98 -21.93 -8.33
N CYS A 115 8.14 -20.87 -7.52
CA CYS A 115 8.17 -19.50 -8.00
C CYS A 115 9.48 -18.76 -7.72
N GLN A 116 10.51 -19.41 -7.18
CA GLN A 116 11.77 -18.74 -6.86
C GLN A 116 12.39 -18.05 -8.09
N GLU A 117 12.55 -18.77 -9.20
CA GLU A 117 13.19 -18.21 -10.41
C GLU A 117 12.39 -17.04 -11.01
N ASP A 118 11.06 -17.17 -11.03
CA ASP A 118 10.15 -16.13 -11.52
C ASP A 118 10.15 -14.90 -10.60
N ASP A 119 10.17 -15.11 -9.28
CA ASP A 119 10.27 -14.05 -8.27
C ASP A 119 11.61 -13.30 -8.37
N GLU A 120 12.72 -14.01 -8.56
CA GLU A 120 14.04 -13.42 -8.78
C GLU A 120 14.07 -12.60 -10.08
N ALA A 121 13.56 -13.14 -11.18
CA ALA A 121 13.47 -12.44 -12.47
C ALA A 121 12.56 -11.21 -12.37
N ALA A 122 11.41 -11.32 -11.71
CA ALA A 122 10.47 -10.23 -11.49
C ALA A 122 11.09 -9.10 -10.64
N ARG A 123 11.85 -9.45 -9.59
CA ARG A 123 12.61 -8.47 -8.79
C ARG A 123 13.64 -7.74 -9.63
N LYS A 124 14.38 -8.46 -10.46
CA LYS A 124 15.37 -7.86 -11.35
C LYS A 124 14.71 -6.86 -12.32
N ARG A 125 13.62 -7.26 -12.98
CA ARG A 125 12.84 -6.38 -13.87
C ARG A 125 12.33 -5.14 -13.15
N ALA A 126 11.77 -5.28 -11.96
CA ALA A 126 11.30 -4.13 -11.18
C ALA A 126 12.43 -3.16 -10.80
N MET A 127 13.63 -3.67 -10.55
CA MET A 127 14.81 -2.84 -10.27
C MET A 127 15.32 -2.14 -11.51
N ASP A 128 15.32 -2.83 -12.65
CA ASP A 128 15.71 -2.29 -13.96
C ASP A 128 14.72 -1.18 -14.40
N ASP A 129 13.41 -1.41 -14.29
CA ASP A 129 12.38 -0.40 -14.55
C ASP A 129 12.60 0.86 -13.70
N LYS A 130 12.86 0.69 -12.40
CA LYS A 130 13.15 1.81 -11.50
C LYS A 130 14.42 2.55 -11.88
N ARG A 131 15.43 1.83 -12.38
CA ARG A 131 16.67 2.45 -12.84
C ARG A 131 16.42 3.24 -14.11
N GLN A 132 15.75 2.64 -15.09
CA GLN A 132 15.38 3.28 -16.34
C GLN A 132 14.58 4.56 -16.10
N GLN A 133 13.54 4.53 -15.25
CA GLN A 133 12.76 5.72 -14.91
C GLN A 133 13.61 6.84 -14.29
N ARG A 134 14.60 6.50 -13.46
CA ARG A 134 15.52 7.51 -12.90
C ARG A 134 16.42 8.09 -13.96
N ASP A 135 16.93 7.25 -14.86
CA ASP A 135 17.86 7.66 -15.91
C ASP A 135 17.13 8.52 -16.95
N GLU A 136 15.90 8.17 -17.33
CA GLU A 136 15.01 8.98 -18.18
C GLU A 136 14.74 10.35 -17.56
N ARG A 137 14.37 10.40 -16.27
CA ARG A 137 14.13 11.67 -15.58
C ARG A 137 15.38 12.54 -15.52
N LYS A 138 16.55 11.94 -15.30
CA LYS A 138 17.83 12.68 -15.31
C LYS A 138 18.15 13.20 -16.72
N ALA A 139 17.94 12.37 -17.74
CA ALA A 139 18.13 12.77 -19.13
C ALA A 139 17.22 13.95 -19.49
N GLU A 140 15.93 13.91 -19.15
CA GLU A 140 15.00 15.01 -19.37
C GLU A 140 15.45 16.31 -18.69
N ILE A 141 15.84 16.25 -17.42
CA ILE A 141 16.34 17.42 -16.68
C ILE A 141 17.58 17.98 -17.35
N SER A 142 18.55 17.13 -17.71
CA SER A 142 19.79 17.57 -18.37
C SER A 142 19.54 18.18 -19.75
N ALA A 143 18.61 17.62 -20.54
CA ALA A 143 18.23 18.15 -21.84
C ALA A 143 17.56 19.52 -21.71
N ARG A 144 16.66 19.68 -20.74
CA ARG A 144 16.03 20.96 -20.44
C ARG A 144 17.03 22.02 -19.99
N GLN A 145 18.00 21.64 -19.15
CA GLN A 145 19.07 22.54 -18.72
C GLN A 145 19.96 22.94 -19.90
N ALA A 146 20.36 21.99 -20.75
CA ALA A 146 21.16 22.27 -21.93
C ALA A 146 20.44 23.23 -22.90
N GLU A 147 19.13 23.07 -23.09
CA GLU A 147 18.33 23.97 -23.92
C GLU A 147 18.22 25.38 -23.32
N GLN A 148 18.04 25.47 -21.99
CA GLN A 148 18.05 26.75 -21.29
C GLN A 148 19.39 27.47 -21.43
N THR A 149 20.52 26.76 -21.28
CA THR A 149 21.85 27.33 -21.47
C THR A 149 22.07 27.78 -22.91
N ARG A 150 21.67 26.98 -23.91
CA ARG A 150 21.79 27.34 -25.33
C ARG A 150 20.96 28.58 -25.68
N SER A 151 19.72 28.63 -25.22
CA SER A 151 18.83 29.77 -25.47
C SER A 151 19.29 31.04 -24.73
N ALA A 152 19.84 30.92 -23.53
CA ALA A 152 20.47 32.04 -22.83
C ALA A 152 21.70 32.56 -23.58
N ALA A 153 22.61 31.67 -23.98
CA ALA A 153 23.80 32.05 -24.75
C ALA A 153 23.45 32.71 -26.09
N ALA A 154 22.42 32.20 -26.79
CA ALA A 154 21.93 32.81 -28.02
C ALA A 154 21.40 34.24 -27.80
N LYS A 155 20.66 34.47 -26.71
CA LYS A 155 20.17 35.82 -26.35
C LYS A 155 21.33 36.77 -26.03
N GLU A 156 22.32 36.31 -25.27
CA GLU A 156 23.52 37.10 -24.94
C GLU A 156 24.30 37.49 -26.20
N GLN A 157 24.50 36.54 -27.13
CA GLN A 157 25.12 36.81 -28.43
C GLN A 157 24.35 37.87 -29.21
N CYS A 158 23.03 37.77 -29.27
CA CYS A 158 22.19 38.74 -29.95
C CYS A 158 22.22 40.12 -29.28
N SER A 159 22.26 40.20 -27.95
CA SER A 159 22.37 41.48 -27.25
C SER A 159 23.72 42.17 -27.50
N GLU A 160 24.82 41.41 -27.57
CA GLU A 160 26.12 41.97 -27.91
C GLU A 160 26.20 42.46 -29.36
N LEU A 161 25.65 41.68 -30.31
CA LEU A 161 25.56 42.13 -31.70
C LEU A 161 24.75 43.41 -31.83
N LEU A 162 23.62 43.52 -31.11
CA LEU A 162 22.80 44.72 -31.09
C LEU A 162 23.54 45.92 -30.48
N ARG A 163 24.31 45.70 -29.41
CA ARG A 163 25.15 46.75 -28.80
C ARG A 163 26.16 47.30 -29.81
N ILE A 164 26.90 46.41 -30.48
CA ILE A 164 27.87 46.79 -31.53
C ILE A 164 27.18 47.53 -32.68
N LEU A 165 26.02 47.05 -33.13
CA LEU A 165 25.22 47.71 -34.15
C LEU A 165 24.84 49.13 -33.75
N SER A 166 24.39 49.32 -32.51
CA SER A 166 24.01 50.63 -31.98
C SER A 166 25.19 51.61 -31.94
N GLU A 167 26.38 51.13 -31.60
CA GLU A 167 27.61 51.93 -31.58
C GLU A 167 28.08 52.28 -33.00
N LYS A 168 27.99 51.34 -33.94
CA LYS A 168 28.31 51.59 -35.35
C LYS A 168 27.34 52.59 -35.98
N ARG A 169 26.04 52.47 -35.69
CA ARG A 169 25.00 53.38 -36.21
C ARG A 169 25.22 54.83 -35.78
N LYS A 170 25.74 55.08 -34.57
CA LYS A 170 26.09 56.44 -34.10
C LYS A 170 27.20 57.11 -34.92
N ARG A 171 28.03 56.34 -35.63
CA ARG A 171 29.16 56.84 -36.43
C ARG A 171 28.91 56.76 -37.94
N LEU A 172 27.67 56.45 -38.35
CA LEU A 172 27.33 56.14 -39.74
C LEU A 172 27.71 57.27 -40.71
N ASP A 173 27.54 58.52 -40.29
CA ASP A 173 27.82 59.71 -41.11
C ASP A 173 29.32 59.95 -41.35
N ALA A 174 30.17 59.40 -40.47
CA ALA A 174 31.63 59.48 -40.58
C ALA A 174 32.26 58.26 -41.29
N MET A 175 31.44 57.30 -41.76
CA MET A 175 31.91 56.07 -42.41
C MET A 175 32.13 56.24 -43.92
N THR A 176 33.21 55.62 -44.40
CA THR A 176 33.48 55.47 -45.83
C THR A 176 32.42 54.60 -46.53
N PRO A 177 32.29 54.64 -47.87
CA PRO A 177 31.35 53.80 -48.61
C PRO A 177 31.54 52.29 -48.37
N GLY A 178 32.78 51.84 -48.21
CA GLY A 178 33.09 50.43 -47.91
C GLY A 178 32.58 50.00 -46.54
N GLU A 179 32.87 50.80 -45.51
CA GLU A 179 32.41 50.53 -44.13
C GLU A 179 30.88 50.55 -44.00
N ARG A 180 30.19 51.38 -44.80
CA ARG A 180 28.73 51.37 -44.88
C ARG A 180 28.18 50.07 -45.46
N SER A 181 28.82 49.50 -46.48
CA SER A 181 28.45 48.19 -47.02
C SER A 181 28.63 47.08 -45.99
N ASP A 182 29.74 47.10 -45.25
CA ASP A 182 30.00 46.13 -44.18
C ASP A 182 29.02 46.28 -43.00
N HIS A 183 28.64 47.52 -42.66
CA HIS A 183 27.60 47.78 -41.67
C HIS A 183 26.25 47.17 -42.10
N GLN A 184 25.86 47.36 -43.36
CA GLN A 184 24.61 46.80 -43.90
C GLN A 184 24.61 45.27 -43.88
N ARG A 185 25.74 44.63 -44.26
CA ARG A 185 25.91 43.16 -44.15
C ARG A 185 25.78 42.67 -42.71
N PHE A 186 26.29 43.44 -41.76
CA PHE A 186 26.18 43.12 -40.33
C PHE A 186 24.74 43.26 -39.82
N GLU A 187 24.00 44.27 -40.27
CA GLU A 187 22.56 44.43 -39.98
C GLU A 187 21.72 43.27 -40.55
N THR A 188 22.00 42.83 -41.78
CA THR A 188 21.35 41.66 -42.37
C THR A 188 21.65 40.39 -41.57
N SER A 189 22.92 40.17 -41.22
CA SER A 189 23.34 39.00 -40.43
C SER A 189 22.68 38.96 -39.05
N TYR A 190 22.49 40.11 -38.40
CA TYR A 190 21.75 40.21 -37.14
C TYR A 190 20.27 39.87 -37.34
N THR A 191 19.65 40.41 -38.38
CA THR A 191 18.23 40.17 -38.68
C THR A 191 17.96 38.70 -38.97
N GLU A 192 18.85 38.01 -39.70
CA GLU A 192 18.71 36.58 -40.01
C GLU A 192 18.89 35.65 -38.80
N ARG A 193 19.67 36.07 -37.80
CA ARG A 193 20.07 35.20 -36.67
C ARG A 193 19.35 35.49 -35.37
N CYS A 194 18.89 36.72 -35.18
CA CYS A 194 18.45 37.24 -33.88
C CYS A 194 17.04 37.82 -33.89
N LYS A 195 16.36 37.89 -35.04
CA LYS A 195 15.04 38.48 -35.20
C LYS A 195 14.05 37.46 -35.77
#